data_AF-A0A534BV52-F1
#
_entry.id   AF-A0A534BV52-F1
#
_cell.length_a   1.000
_cell.length_b   1.000
_cell.length_c   1.000
_cell.angle_alpha   90.00
_cell.angle_beta   90.00
_cell.angle_gamma   90.00
#
_symmetry.space_group_name_H-M   'P 1'
#
loop_
_entity.id
_entity.type
_entity.pdbx_description
1 polymer ?
#
loop_
_entity_poly.entity_id
_entity_poly.type
_entity_poly.pdbx_seq_one_letter_code
_entity_poly.pdbx_strand_id
1 'polypeptide(L)'
;LDAVEVGKQSGMPIAPVMIYGDDVSHVVTEEGIAYLYKAQGQEERRAALAAIAGATSIGLRAQPQRTAGLRARGIVAYPEDLGVRRTDARRSLLAARSIDDLVAWSGGLYRPPARFRSW
;
A
#
# COMPACT_ATOMS: atom_id res chain seq x y z
N LEU A 1 -16.24 -6.13 -3.96
CA LEU A 1 -15.98 -5.76 -2.55
C LEU A 1 -16.97 -6.53 -1.71
N ASP A 2 -16.50 -7.38 -0.81
CA ASP A 2 -17.36 -8.21 0.06
C ASP A 2 -18.31 -7.36 0.91
N ALA A 3 -17.87 -6.14 1.26
CA ALA A 3 -18.69 -5.13 1.93
C ALA A 3 -20.03 -4.85 1.24
N VAL A 4 -20.13 -4.98 -0.09
CA VAL A 4 -21.40 -4.80 -0.81
C VAL A 4 -22.40 -5.89 -0.42
N GLU A 5 -21.93 -7.13 -0.34
CA GLU A 5 -22.78 -8.26 0.03
C GLU A 5 -23.15 -8.20 1.53
N VAL A 6 -22.18 -7.87 2.38
CA VAL A 6 -22.43 -7.64 3.83
C VAL A 6 -23.48 -6.55 4.05
N GLY A 7 -23.37 -5.44 3.33
CA GLY A 7 -24.32 -4.32 3.43
C GLY A 7 -25.75 -4.74 3.08
N LYS A 8 -25.92 -5.52 2.01
CA LYS A 8 -27.23 -6.07 1.60
C LYS A 8 -27.80 -7.02 2.66
N GLN A 9 -27.00 -7.98 3.12
CA GLN A 9 -27.45 -8.99 4.10
C GLN A 9 -27.80 -8.39 5.46
N SER A 10 -27.16 -7.27 5.80
CA SER A 10 -27.35 -6.58 7.09
C SER A 10 -28.39 -5.45 7.03
N GLY A 11 -29.06 -5.26 5.89
CA GLY A 11 -30.05 -4.17 5.72
C GLY A 11 -29.46 -2.76 5.81
N MET A 12 -28.16 -2.60 5.52
CA MET A 12 -27.52 -1.29 5.57
C MET A 12 -27.94 -0.45 4.36
N PRO A 13 -28.18 0.86 4.52
CA PRO A 13 -28.56 1.75 3.42
C PRO A 13 -27.42 1.96 2.40
N ILE A 14 -26.17 1.70 2.80
CA ILE A 14 -24.97 1.81 1.96
C ILE A 14 -23.96 0.74 2.39
N ALA A 15 -23.11 0.29 1.46
CA ALA A 15 -22.04 -0.63 1.78
C ALA A 15 -21.03 0.02 2.76
N PRO A 16 -20.55 -0.70 3.78
CA PRO A 16 -19.58 -0.19 4.75
C PRO A 16 -18.17 -0.11 4.13
N VAL A 17 -17.90 0.99 3.42
CA VAL A 17 -16.57 1.30 2.86
C VAL A 17 -15.76 2.09 3.88
N MET A 18 -14.57 1.58 4.25
CA MET A 18 -13.70 2.25 5.24
C MET A 18 -13.11 3.56 4.71
N ILE A 19 -12.58 3.54 3.48
CA ILE A 19 -11.99 4.70 2.80
C ILE A 19 -12.51 4.69 1.37
N TYR A 20 -13.16 5.77 0.96
CA TYR A 20 -13.64 5.89 -0.40
C TYR A 20 -12.48 6.03 -1.37
N GLY A 21 -12.60 5.39 -2.52
CA GLY A 21 -11.57 5.43 -3.55
C GLY A 21 -11.22 6.85 -3.97
N ASP A 22 -12.17 7.78 -3.90
CA ASP A 22 -12.03 9.16 -4.35
C ASP A 22 -11.18 10.01 -3.37
N ASP A 23 -11.20 9.64 -2.08
CA ASP A 23 -10.41 10.28 -1.01
C ASP A 23 -8.96 9.79 -0.94
N VAL A 24 -8.62 8.76 -1.70
CA VAL A 24 -7.27 8.20 -1.73
C VAL A 24 -6.37 9.01 -2.65
N SER A 25 -5.30 9.57 -2.09
CA SER A 25 -4.26 10.29 -2.85
C SER A 25 -3.14 9.39 -3.34
N HIS A 26 -2.79 8.37 -2.54
CA HIS A 26 -1.69 7.44 -2.82
C HIS A 26 -2.12 6.01 -2.50
N VAL A 27 -1.79 5.08 -3.39
CA VAL A 27 -1.82 3.64 -3.07
C VAL A 27 -0.41 3.11 -3.20
N VAL A 28 0.04 2.42 -2.16
CA VAL A 28 1.39 1.87 -2.05
C VAL A 28 1.30 0.36 -1.94
N THR A 29 2.09 -0.34 -2.74
CA THR A 29 2.24 -1.80 -2.77
C THR A 29 3.72 -2.14 -2.90
N GLU A 30 4.06 -3.42 -2.85
CA GLU A 30 5.39 -3.94 -3.17
C GLU A 30 5.79 -3.72 -4.65
N GLU A 31 4.80 -3.58 -5.54
CA GLU A 31 5.05 -3.32 -6.96
C GLU A 31 5.42 -1.86 -7.21
N GLY A 32 4.86 -0.94 -6.42
CA GLY A 32 5.12 0.50 -6.52
C GLY A 32 4.02 1.38 -5.92
N ILE A 33 4.03 2.64 -6.33
CA ILE A 33 3.15 3.70 -5.87
C ILE A 33 2.29 4.21 -7.03
N ALA A 34 0.98 4.31 -6.83
CA ALA A 34 0.09 5.09 -7.67
C ALA A 34 -0.26 6.42 -6.99
N TYR A 35 0.15 7.52 -7.62
CA TYR A 35 -0.14 8.91 -7.23
C TYR A 35 -1.51 9.33 -7.77
N LEU A 36 -2.58 8.79 -7.19
CA LEU A 36 -3.95 8.98 -7.67
C LEU A 36 -4.41 10.44 -7.67
N TYR A 37 -3.83 11.30 -6.84
CA TYR A 37 -4.11 12.75 -6.87
C TYR A 37 -3.68 13.43 -8.19
N LYS A 38 -2.76 12.83 -8.96
CA LYS A 38 -2.33 13.31 -10.28
C LYS A 38 -3.16 12.75 -11.43
N ALA A 39 -3.97 11.72 -11.18
CA ALA A 39 -4.71 11.02 -12.21
C ALA A 39 -5.94 11.82 -12.67
N GLN A 40 -6.15 11.89 -13.97
CA GLN A 40 -7.27 12.59 -14.59
C GLN A 40 -8.43 11.62 -14.85
N GLY A 41 -9.49 11.75 -14.04
CA GLY A 41 -10.70 10.94 -14.17
C GLY A 41 -10.54 9.50 -13.68
N GLN A 42 -11.66 8.76 -13.70
CA GLN A 42 -11.72 7.42 -13.12
C GLN A 42 -10.92 6.38 -13.92
N GLU A 43 -10.87 6.51 -15.25
CA GLU A 43 -10.14 5.57 -16.11
C GLU A 43 -8.63 5.58 -15.84
N GLU A 44 -8.04 6.76 -15.66
CA GLU A 44 -6.62 6.88 -15.34
C GLU A 44 -6.32 6.37 -13.93
N ARG A 45 -7.21 6.64 -12.95
CA ARG A 45 -7.11 6.08 -11.59
C ARG A 45 -7.14 4.56 -11.63
N ARG A 46 -8.07 3.95 -12.37
CA ARG A 46 -8.16 2.48 -12.54
C ARG A 46 -6.89 1.91 -13.17
N ALA A 47 -6.35 2.57 -14.19
CA ALA A 47 -5.13 2.11 -14.85
C ALA A 47 -3.89 2.23 -13.96
N ALA A 48 -3.77 3.30 -13.18
CA ALA A 48 -2.70 3.48 -12.20
C ALA A 48 -2.78 2.42 -11.08
N LEU A 49 -3.99 2.12 -10.59
CA LEU A 49 -4.21 1.05 -9.63
C LEU A 49 -3.86 -0.33 -10.21
N ALA A 50 -4.28 -0.63 -11.43
CA ALA A 50 -3.94 -1.89 -12.09
C ALA A 50 -2.42 -2.04 -12.25
N ALA A 51 -1.71 -0.97 -12.59
CA ALA A 51 -0.26 -0.97 -12.79
C ALA A 51 0.56 -1.35 -11.53
N ILE A 52 -0.01 -1.20 -10.32
CA ILE A 52 0.65 -1.51 -9.04
C ILE A 52 -0.06 -2.62 -8.27
N ALA A 53 -1.02 -3.33 -8.87
CA ALA A 53 -1.80 -4.35 -8.17
C ALA A 53 -1.26 -5.79 -8.36
N GLY A 54 -0.05 -5.96 -8.91
CA GLY A 54 0.64 -7.25 -9.03
C GLY A 54 -0.16 -8.33 -9.76
N ALA A 55 -0.10 -9.57 -9.26
CA ALA A 55 -0.79 -10.73 -9.85
C ALA A 55 -2.28 -10.84 -9.46
N THR A 56 -2.89 -9.78 -8.93
CA THR A 56 -4.32 -9.78 -8.56
C THR A 56 -5.24 -9.71 -9.79
N SER A 57 -6.52 -10.01 -9.63
CA SER A 57 -7.52 -9.86 -10.70
C SER A 57 -7.68 -8.43 -11.24
N ILE A 58 -7.25 -7.42 -10.47
CA ILE A 58 -7.16 -6.03 -10.91
C ILE A 58 -5.84 -5.79 -11.65
N GLY A 59 -4.73 -6.30 -11.10
CA GLY A 59 -3.40 -6.15 -11.70
C GLY A 59 -3.25 -6.83 -13.06
N LEU A 60 -3.91 -7.96 -13.27
CA LEU A 60 -3.97 -8.66 -14.57
C LEU A 60 -4.62 -7.82 -15.69
N ARG A 61 -5.29 -6.71 -15.36
CA ARG A 61 -5.87 -5.77 -16.34
C ARG A 61 -4.88 -4.69 -16.77
N ALA A 62 -3.68 -4.65 -16.18
CA ALA A 62 -2.66 -3.69 -16.53
C ALA A 62 -2.20 -3.89 -17.98
N GLN A 63 -2.09 -2.77 -18.70
CA GLN A 63 -1.59 -2.76 -20.07
C GLN A 63 -0.17 -2.18 -20.07
N PRO A 64 0.86 -2.93 -20.48
CA PRO A 64 2.26 -2.51 -20.36
C PRO A 64 2.55 -1.14 -20.97
N GLN A 65 1.99 -0.85 -22.15
CA GLN A 65 2.16 0.43 -22.85
C GLN A 65 1.53 1.59 -22.06
N ARG A 66 0.34 1.36 -21.48
CA ARG A 66 -0.35 2.35 -20.65
C ARG A 66 0.40 2.60 -19.36
N THR A 67 0.88 1.54 -18.70
CA THR A 67 1.73 1.63 -17.51
C THR A 67 2.99 2.43 -17.76
N ALA A 68 3.69 2.19 -18.88
CA ALA A 68 4.87 2.97 -19.25
C ALA A 68 4.56 4.47 -19.39
N GLY A 69 3.44 4.82 -20.01
CA GLY A 69 2.98 6.21 -20.10
C GLY A 69 2.65 6.83 -18.74
N LEU A 70 2.05 6.06 -17.82
CA LEU A 70 1.76 6.51 -16.45
C LEU A 70 3.05 6.72 -15.65
N ARG A 71 4.05 5.86 -15.82
CA ARG A 71 5.38 6.00 -15.21
C ARG A 71 6.12 7.23 -15.73
N ALA A 72 6.12 7.45 -17.05
CA ALA A 72 6.74 8.63 -17.66
C ALA A 72 6.14 9.95 -17.15
N ARG A 73 4.84 9.97 -16.83
CA ARG A 73 4.14 11.13 -16.24
C ARG A 73 4.27 11.22 -14.71
N GLY A 74 4.93 10.24 -14.08
CA GLY A 74 5.05 10.12 -12.63
C GLY A 74 3.71 9.97 -11.92
N ILE A 75 2.72 9.37 -12.59
CA ILE A 75 1.44 8.97 -11.96
C ILE A 75 1.61 7.61 -11.29
N VAL A 76 2.49 6.77 -11.84
CA VAL A 76 2.97 5.54 -11.22
C VAL A 76 4.47 5.68 -11.01
N ALA A 77 4.98 5.16 -9.90
CA ALA A 77 6.42 4.98 -9.68
C ALA A 77 6.68 3.57 -9.17
N TYR A 78 7.57 2.86 -9.84
CA TYR A 78 8.13 1.60 -9.34
C TYR A 78 9.36 1.89 -8.47
N PRO A 79 9.82 0.93 -7.64
CA PRO A 79 11.00 1.12 -6.80
C PRO A 79 12.22 1.68 -7.57
N GLU A 80 12.46 1.19 -8.78
CA GLU A 80 13.54 1.69 -9.64
C GLU A 80 13.38 3.16 -10.06
N ASP A 81 12.16 3.68 -10.20
CA ASP A 81 11.91 5.10 -10.52
C ASP A 81 12.27 6.02 -9.33
N LEU A 82 12.32 5.44 -8.13
CA LEU A 82 12.70 6.10 -6.89
C LEU A 82 14.17 5.88 -6.52
N GLY A 83 14.94 5.18 -7.38
CA GLY A 83 16.33 4.81 -7.09
C GLY A 83 16.46 3.72 -6.02
N VAL A 84 15.39 2.95 -5.75
CA VAL A 84 15.37 1.87 -4.75
C VAL A 84 15.48 0.52 -5.45
N ARG A 85 16.51 -0.26 -5.13
CA ARG A 85 16.61 -1.65 -5.59
C ARG A 85 15.82 -2.55 -4.65
N ARG A 86 14.93 -3.39 -5.20
CA ARG A 86 14.10 -4.31 -4.42
C ARG A 86 14.93 -5.22 -3.49
N THR A 87 16.14 -5.62 -3.90
CA THR A 87 17.03 -6.51 -3.13
C THR A 87 17.74 -5.86 -1.95
N ASP A 88 17.69 -4.53 -1.83
CA ASP A 88 18.23 -3.79 -0.69
C ASP A 88 17.27 -3.80 0.51
N ALA A 89 15.99 -4.12 0.29
CA ALA A 89 14.98 -4.20 1.36
C ALA A 89 15.25 -5.42 2.26
N ARG A 90 15.93 -5.19 3.39
CA ARG A 90 16.33 -6.24 4.34
C ARG A 90 16.06 -5.81 5.78
N ARG A 91 15.86 -6.78 6.67
CA ARG A 91 15.68 -6.54 8.13
C ARG A 91 16.84 -5.78 8.77
N SER A 92 18.03 -5.78 8.15
CA SER A 92 19.18 -4.99 8.59
C SER A 92 18.96 -3.47 8.51
N LEU A 93 17.94 -3.00 7.77
CA LEU A 93 17.57 -1.59 7.71
C LEU A 93 16.73 -1.13 8.92
N LEU A 94 16.20 -2.06 9.72
CA LEU A 94 15.43 -1.72 10.92
C LEU A 94 16.38 -1.22 12.02
N ALA A 95 16.11 -0.02 12.56
CA ALA A 95 16.88 0.56 13.66
C ALA A 95 16.80 -0.26 14.96
N ALA A 96 15.67 -0.94 15.16
CA ALA A 96 15.44 -1.92 16.22
C ALA A 96 14.83 -3.17 15.61
N ARG A 97 15.41 -4.34 15.87
CA ARG A 97 15.04 -5.62 15.25
C ARG A 97 14.23 -6.53 16.17
N SER A 98 14.10 -6.14 17.44
CA SER A 98 13.35 -6.83 18.49
C SER A 98 12.68 -5.84 19.45
N ILE A 99 11.82 -6.34 20.32
CA ILE A 99 11.24 -5.55 21.43
C ILE A 99 12.33 -5.17 22.43
N ASP A 100 13.30 -6.04 22.69
CA ASP A 100 14.46 -5.77 23.56
C ASP A 100 15.28 -4.58 23.04
N ASP A 101 15.50 -4.52 21.72
CA ASP A 101 16.15 -3.37 21.08
C ASP A 101 15.34 -2.09 21.40
N LEU A 102 14.01 -2.10 21.23
CA LEU A 102 13.17 -0.94 21.54
C LEU A 102 13.26 -0.52 23.02
N VAL A 103 13.30 -1.48 23.96
CA VAL A 103 13.48 -1.19 25.39
C VAL A 103 14.85 -0.54 25.64
N ALA A 104 15.91 -1.09 25.06
CA ALA A 104 17.26 -0.55 25.17
C ALA A 104 17.35 0.87 24.58
N TRP A 105 16.79 1.09 23.39
CA TRP A 105 16.71 2.41 22.74
C TRP A 105 15.92 3.43 23.58
N SER A 106 14.91 2.98 24.31
CA SER A 106 14.13 3.84 25.21
C SER A 106 14.83 4.14 26.54
N GLY A 107 15.99 3.55 26.82
CA GLY A 107 16.64 3.64 28.14
C GLY A 107 15.81 3.00 29.27
N GLY A 108 15.00 1.99 28.96
CA GLY A 108 14.10 1.33 29.92
C GLY A 108 12.79 2.08 30.20
N LEU A 109 12.51 3.19 29.51
CA LEU A 109 11.25 3.93 29.64
C LEU A 109 10.07 3.18 29.00
N TYR A 110 10.32 2.43 27.92
CA TYR A 110 9.32 1.57 27.31
C TYR A 110 9.21 0.26 28.09
N ARG A 111 8.03 0.01 28.66
CA ARG A 111 7.70 -1.22 29.41
C ARG A 111 6.69 -2.05 28.62
N PRO A 112 7.14 -2.99 27.77
CA PRO A 112 6.22 -3.78 26.96
C PRO A 112 5.27 -4.63 27.82
N PRO A 113 4.01 -4.82 27.39
CA PRO A 113 3.09 -5.79 27.99
C PRO A 113 3.68 -7.22 28.00
N ALA A 114 3.22 -8.06 28.93
CA ALA A 114 3.75 -9.41 29.15
C ALA A 114 3.82 -10.26 27.86
N ARG A 115 2.82 -10.15 26.97
CA ARG A 115 2.79 -10.88 25.69
C ARG A 115 3.97 -10.61 24.74
N PHE A 116 4.74 -9.54 24.98
CA PHE A 116 5.86 -9.12 24.15
C PHE A 116 7.20 -9.17 24.88
N ARG A 117 7.21 -9.65 26.14
CA ARG A 117 8.45 -9.90 26.86
C ARG A 117 8.96 -11.29 26.50
N SER A 118 10.22 -11.35 26.14
CA SER A 118 10.96 -12.60 25.86
C SER A 118 11.75 -13.11 27.07
N TRP A 119 11.46 -12.57 28.26
CA TRP A 119 12.11 -12.86 29.53
C TRP A 119 11.11 -12.94 30.68
#